data_AF-A0A956ZBY1-F1
#
_entry.id   AF-A0A956ZBY1-F1
#
_cell.length_a   1.000
_cell.length_b   1.000
_cell.length_c   1.000
_cell.angle_alpha   90.00
_cell.angle_beta   90.00
_cell.angle_gamma   90.00
#
_symmetry.space_group_name_H-M   'P 1'
#
loop_
_entity.id
_entity.type
_entity.pdbx_description
1 polymer ?
#
loop_
_entity_poly.entity_id
_entity_poly.type
_entity_poly.pdbx_seq_one_letter_code
_entity_poly.pdbx_strand_id
1 'polypeptide(L)'
;MKNLAKEILAYILWPILLGVPIFLVYTGIESGRPTLYFNIAYLGLAATLFVLERLMPYREDWVKSDGQEFPDFAHTILNKGLIQLALFLLLISGIIQTMGNKDASSYWPSGLPLAVQVVLTMVISEFGLYWAHRLEHTWSFLWRFHSVHHSVEKLWFFNTGRFHFVDT
;
A
#
# COMPACT_ATOMS: atom_id res chain seq x y z
N MET A 1 15.53 19.26 21.13
CA MET A 1 15.35 18.12 22.05
C MET A 1 14.12 17.36 21.59
N LYS A 2 14.23 16.08 21.22
CA LYS A 2 13.03 15.28 20.89
C LYS A 2 12.15 15.22 22.13
N ASN A 3 10.86 15.51 21.98
CA ASN A 3 9.91 15.48 23.08
C ASN A 3 9.69 14.01 23.47
N LEU A 4 10.14 13.59 24.66
CA LEU A 4 10.01 12.23 25.18
C LEU A 4 8.56 11.71 25.10
N ALA A 5 7.57 12.58 25.27
CA ALA A 5 6.17 12.21 25.13
C ALA A 5 5.80 11.82 23.69
N LYS A 6 6.32 12.54 22.68
CA LYS A 6 6.13 12.17 21.26
C LYS A 6 6.75 10.82 20.95
N GLU A 7 7.91 10.52 21.54
CA GLU A 7 8.61 9.25 21.35
C GLU A 7 7.86 8.07 21.98
N ILE A 8 7.44 8.20 23.24
CA ILE A 8 6.60 7.18 23.91
C ILE A 8 5.31 6.94 23.12
N LEU A 9 4.66 8.02 22.67
CA LEU A 9 3.43 7.92 21.89
C LEU A 9 3.67 7.19 20.55
N ALA A 10 4.80 7.42 19.88
CA ALA A 10 5.14 6.70 18.66
C ALA A 10 5.30 5.18 18.89
N TYR A 11 5.95 4.77 19.98
CA TYR A 11 6.07 3.35 20.35
C TYR A 11 4.73 2.70 20.69
N ILE A 12 3.79 3.44 21.27
CA ILE A 12 2.43 2.95 21.56
C ILE A 12 1.59 2.89 20.29
N LEU A 13 1.68 3.90 19.42
CA LEU A 13 0.90 3.98 18.19
C LEU A 13 1.30 2.90 17.18
N TRP A 14 2.59 2.58 17.06
CA TRP A 14 3.05 1.61 16.06
C TRP A 14 2.31 0.26 16.10
N PRO A 15 2.23 -0.47 17.23
CA PRO A 15 1.50 -1.74 17.29
C PRO A 15 -0.02 -1.55 17.11
N ILE A 16 -0.58 -0.39 17.45
CA ILE A 16 -2.00 -0.09 17.24
C ILE A 16 -2.30 0.12 15.75
N LEU A 17 -1.48 0.92 15.06
CA LEU A 17 -1.59 1.20 13.63
C LEU A 17 -1.42 -0.07 12.79
N LEU A 18 -0.68 -1.06 13.28
CA LEU A 18 -0.56 -2.37 12.65
C LEU A 18 -1.72 -3.31 13.05
N GLY A 19 -2.00 -3.42 14.34
CA GLY A 19 -2.93 -4.42 14.89
C GLY A 19 -4.40 -4.13 14.59
N VAL A 20 -4.82 -2.86 14.62
CA VAL A 20 -6.22 -2.49 14.38
C VAL A 20 -6.69 -2.83 12.96
N PRO A 21 -5.95 -2.47 11.88
CA PRO A 21 -6.33 -2.89 10.53
C PRO A 21 -6.40 -4.40 10.36
N ILE A 22 -5.44 -5.15 10.92
CA ILE A 22 -5.43 -6.63 10.87
C ILE A 22 -6.68 -7.19 11.56
N PHE A 23 -6.99 -6.72 12.76
CA PHE A 23 -8.17 -7.15 13.51
C PHE A 23 -9.48 -6.83 12.77
N LEU A 24 -9.58 -5.65 12.15
CA LEU A 24 -10.74 -5.27 11.34
C LEU A 24 -10.89 -6.19 10.13
N VAL A 25 -9.82 -6.45 9.37
CA VAL A 25 -9.86 -7.35 8.22
C VAL A 25 -10.25 -8.77 8.64
N TYR A 26 -9.66 -9.30 9.72
CA TYR A 26 -10.04 -10.59 10.30
C TYR A 26 -11.54 -10.63 10.65
N THR A 27 -12.04 -9.64 11.37
CA THR A 27 -13.46 -9.51 11.71
C THR A 27 -14.35 -9.43 10.46
N GLY A 28 -13.88 -8.75 9.42
CA GLY A 28 -14.53 -8.69 8.12
C GLY A 28 -14.70 -10.05 7.46
N ILE A 29 -13.64 -10.87 7.47
CA ILE A 29 -13.65 -12.22 6.93
C ILE A 29 -14.64 -13.10 7.72
N GLU A 30 -14.51 -13.13 9.05
CA GLU A 30 -15.36 -13.96 9.92
C GLU A 30 -16.85 -13.55 9.87
N SER A 31 -17.14 -12.26 9.69
CA SER A 31 -18.51 -11.75 9.59
C SER A 31 -19.12 -11.82 8.19
N GLY A 32 -18.41 -12.41 7.21
CA GLY A 32 -18.85 -12.51 5.81
C GLY A 32 -18.91 -11.17 5.07
N ARG A 33 -18.22 -10.13 5.58
CA ARG A 33 -18.17 -8.77 5.03
C ARG A 33 -16.73 -8.27 4.79
N PRO A 34 -15.87 -9.06 4.11
CA PRO A 34 -14.44 -8.76 3.99
C PRO A 34 -14.18 -7.40 3.31
N THR A 35 -14.88 -7.09 2.22
CA THR A 35 -14.69 -5.84 1.46
C THR A 35 -15.01 -4.59 2.29
N LEU A 36 -16.10 -4.61 3.06
CA LEU A 36 -16.50 -3.47 3.89
C LEU A 36 -15.45 -3.17 4.95
N TYR A 37 -15.04 -4.19 5.71
CA TYR A 37 -14.07 -4.03 6.78
C TYR A 37 -12.67 -3.72 6.26
N PHE A 38 -12.29 -4.26 5.10
CA PHE A 38 -11.07 -3.84 4.40
C PHE A 38 -11.09 -2.33 4.09
N ASN A 39 -12.18 -1.81 3.53
CA ASN A 39 -12.30 -0.38 3.22
C ASN A 39 -12.28 0.48 4.50
N ILE A 40 -12.94 0.03 5.57
CA ILE A 40 -12.88 0.72 6.88
C ILE A 40 -11.45 0.74 7.41
N ALA A 41 -10.75 -0.41 7.38
CA ALA A 41 -9.37 -0.52 7.85
C ALA A 41 -8.42 0.37 7.02
N TYR A 42 -8.54 0.32 5.69
CA TYR A 42 -7.69 1.06 4.77
C TYR A 42 -7.90 2.58 4.88
N LEU A 43 -9.16 3.05 4.74
CA LEU A 43 -9.48 4.47 4.83
C LEU A 43 -9.26 5.03 6.24
N GLY A 44 -9.53 4.22 7.27
CA GLY A 44 -9.27 4.57 8.66
C GLY A 44 -7.79 4.75 8.95
N LEU A 45 -6.95 3.82 8.47
CA LEU A 45 -5.48 3.94 8.59
C LEU A 45 -4.97 5.16 7.81
N ALA A 46 -5.42 5.34 6.57
CA ALA A 46 -5.08 6.50 5.73
C ALA A 46 -5.40 7.82 6.44
N ALA A 47 -6.63 8.00 6.93
CA ALA A 47 -7.05 9.18 7.66
C ALA A 47 -6.24 9.39 8.94
N THR A 48 -5.96 8.31 9.68
CA THR A 48 -5.15 8.36 10.90
C THR A 48 -3.73 8.82 10.62
N LEU A 49 -3.07 8.27 9.60
CA LEU A 49 -1.72 8.67 9.19
C LEU A 49 -1.67 10.13 8.73
N PHE A 50 -2.66 10.57 7.95
CA PHE A 50 -2.79 11.96 7.52
C PHE A 50 -2.91 12.93 8.72
N VAL A 51 -3.67 12.56 9.75
CA VAL A 51 -3.80 13.35 10.98
C VAL A 51 -2.50 13.31 11.80
N LEU A 52 -1.92 12.12 12.00
CA LEU A 52 -0.69 11.94 12.79
C LEU A 52 0.50 12.69 12.20
N GLU A 53 0.62 12.74 10.87
CA GLU A 53 1.62 13.55 10.17
C GLU A 53 1.57 15.03 10.57
N ARG A 54 0.37 15.58 10.81
CA ARG A 54 0.16 16.99 11.17
C ARG A 54 0.38 17.24 12.67
N LEU A 55 0.04 16.26 13.52
CA LEU A 55 0.17 16.39 14.98
C LEU A 55 1.58 16.06 15.47
N MET A 56 2.25 15.13 14.82
CA MET A 56 3.53 14.57 15.22
C MET A 56 4.48 14.39 14.02
N PRO A 57 4.80 15.46 13.28
CA PRO A 57 5.72 15.36 12.15
C PRO A 57 7.11 14.92 12.63
N TYR A 58 7.79 14.08 11.83
CA TYR A 58 9.19 13.72 12.09
C TYR A 58 10.11 14.94 11.96
N ARG A 59 9.84 15.80 10.96
CA ARG A 59 10.51 17.08 10.74
C ARG A 59 9.46 18.20 10.63
N GLU A 60 9.58 19.20 11.50
CA GLU A 60 8.59 20.30 11.60
C GLU A 60 8.55 21.16 10.31
N ASP A 61 9.66 21.25 9.56
CA ASP A 61 9.74 21.96 8.28
C ASP A 61 9.09 21.21 7.11
N TRP A 62 8.83 19.91 7.26
CA TRP A 62 8.17 19.10 6.22
C TRP A 62 6.64 19.30 6.19
N VAL A 63 6.05 19.83 7.25
CA VAL A 63 4.63 20.22 7.25
C VAL A 63 4.37 21.40 6.31
N LYS A 64 5.40 22.20 6.03
CA LYS A 64 5.30 23.33 5.10
C LYS A 64 5.39 22.84 3.67
N SER A 65 4.44 23.32 2.89
CA SER A 65 4.38 23.18 1.44
C SER A 65 5.73 23.45 0.77
N ASP A 66 6.10 22.59 -0.17
CA ASP A 66 7.18 22.79 -1.15
C ASP A 66 6.64 23.02 -2.58
N GLY A 67 5.32 23.15 -2.73
CA GLY A 67 4.65 23.34 -4.02
C GLY A 67 4.49 22.06 -4.85
N GLN A 68 4.82 20.88 -4.31
CA GLN A 68 4.68 19.60 -5.01
C GLN A 68 3.34 18.90 -4.75
N GLU A 69 2.41 19.51 -3.99
CA GLU A 69 1.21 18.82 -3.53
C GLU A 69 0.31 18.34 -4.66
N PHE A 70 0.09 19.21 -5.64
CA PHE A 70 -0.75 18.89 -6.79
C PHE A 70 -0.10 17.84 -7.70
N PRO A 71 1.19 17.97 -8.11
CA PRO A 71 1.90 16.91 -8.81
C PRO A 71 1.84 15.57 -8.07
N ASP A 72 2.16 15.53 -6.78
CA ASP A 72 2.18 14.29 -5.99
C ASP A 72 0.79 13.64 -5.91
N PHE A 73 -0.26 14.45 -5.71
CA PHE A 73 -1.63 13.98 -5.74
C PHE A 73 -2.02 13.44 -7.13
N ALA A 74 -1.67 14.16 -8.21
CA ALA A 74 -1.94 13.75 -9.56
C ALA A 74 -1.23 12.44 -9.92
N HIS A 75 0.05 12.28 -9.57
CA HIS A 75 0.78 11.02 -9.75
C HIS A 75 0.12 9.87 -8.97
N THR A 76 -0.27 10.12 -7.73
CA THR A 76 -0.91 9.11 -6.87
C THR A 76 -2.25 8.64 -7.42
N ILE A 77 -3.08 9.56 -7.91
CA ILE A 77 -4.40 9.20 -8.43
C ILE A 77 -4.30 8.67 -9.85
N LEU A 78 -3.62 9.38 -10.75
CA LEU A 78 -3.66 9.12 -12.19
C LEU A 78 -2.69 8.02 -12.61
N ASN A 79 -1.47 8.02 -12.07
CA ASN A 79 -0.51 6.97 -12.38
C ASN A 79 -0.79 5.81 -11.43
N LYS A 80 -0.43 5.94 -10.14
CA LYS A 80 -0.49 4.81 -9.21
C LYS A 80 -1.90 4.24 -9.05
N GLY A 81 -2.91 5.08 -8.83
CA GLY A 81 -4.29 4.64 -8.59
C GLY A 81 -4.95 4.03 -9.83
N LEU A 82 -5.16 4.83 -10.87
CA LEU A 82 -5.94 4.42 -12.04
C LEU A 82 -5.24 3.33 -12.86
N ILE A 83 -3.92 3.41 -13.07
CA ILE A 83 -3.19 2.39 -13.85
C ILE A 83 -3.11 1.08 -13.08
N GLN A 84 -2.81 1.09 -11.78
CA GLN A 84 -2.80 -0.14 -10.97
C GLN A 84 -4.18 -0.79 -10.95
N LEU A 85 -5.26 0.01 -10.83
CA LEU A 85 -6.62 -0.51 -10.91
C LEU A 85 -6.90 -1.15 -12.27
N ALA A 86 -6.51 -0.49 -13.38
CA ALA A 86 -6.68 -1.04 -14.71
C ALA A 86 -5.90 -2.36 -14.89
N LEU A 87 -4.63 -2.40 -14.46
CA LEU A 87 -3.80 -3.61 -14.49
C LEU A 87 -4.39 -4.74 -13.64
N PHE A 88 -4.88 -4.42 -12.45
CA PHE A 88 -5.55 -5.38 -11.57
C PHE A 88 -6.80 -5.96 -12.24
N LEU A 89 -7.66 -5.11 -12.82
CA LEU A 89 -8.86 -5.55 -13.53
C LEU A 89 -8.52 -6.40 -14.76
N LEU A 90 -7.51 -6.02 -15.54
CA LEU A 90 -7.03 -6.79 -16.69
C LEU A 90 -6.48 -8.15 -16.27
N LEU A 91 -5.65 -8.20 -15.22
CA LEU A 91 -5.07 -9.44 -14.70
C LEU A 91 -6.18 -10.39 -14.21
N ILE A 92 -7.10 -9.89 -13.38
CA ILE A 92 -8.23 -10.69 -12.89
C ILE A 92 -9.12 -11.16 -14.06
N SER A 93 -9.39 -10.30 -15.05
CA SER A 93 -10.17 -10.68 -16.22
C SER A 93 -9.48 -11.74 -17.07
N GLY A 94 -8.16 -11.68 -17.23
CA GLY A 94 -7.36 -12.69 -17.94
C GLY A 94 -7.33 -14.03 -17.20
N ILE A 95 -7.22 -13.98 -15.87
CA ILE A 95 -7.32 -15.15 -14.99
C ILE A 95 -8.70 -15.80 -15.14
N ILE A 96 -9.79 -15.03 -15.00
CA ILE A 96 -11.17 -15.54 -15.15
C ILE A 96 -11.38 -16.20 -16.52
N GLN A 97 -10.95 -15.54 -17.61
CA GLN A 97 -11.08 -16.10 -18.97
C GLN A 97 -10.28 -17.40 -19.15
N THR A 98 -9.09 -17.49 -18.57
CA THR A 98 -8.23 -18.69 -18.64
C THR A 98 -8.78 -19.82 -17.77
N MET A 99 -9.38 -19.48 -16.64
CA MET A 99 -9.99 -20.42 -15.71
C MET A 99 -11.33 -20.97 -16.20
N GLY A 100 -12.04 -20.24 -17.08
CA GLY A 100 -13.38 -20.59 -17.52
C GLY A 100 -14.35 -20.63 -16.33
N ASN A 101 -15.17 -21.68 -16.23
CA ASN A 101 -16.11 -21.88 -15.11
C ASN A 101 -15.47 -22.58 -13.89
N LYS A 102 -14.15 -22.78 -13.86
CA LYS A 102 -13.51 -23.40 -12.69
C LYS A 102 -13.44 -22.39 -11.55
N ASP A 103 -13.83 -22.80 -10.36
CA ASP A 103 -13.73 -21.95 -9.18
C ASP A 103 -12.28 -21.53 -8.91
N ALA A 104 -12.09 -20.25 -8.57
CA ALA A 104 -10.82 -19.69 -8.07
C ALA A 104 -10.20 -20.54 -6.95
N SER A 105 -11.05 -21.14 -6.12
CA SER A 105 -10.67 -22.03 -5.03
C SER A 105 -9.95 -23.31 -5.48
N SER A 106 -10.03 -23.69 -6.76
CA SER A 106 -9.36 -24.88 -7.28
C SER A 106 -7.83 -24.74 -7.44
N TYR A 107 -7.32 -23.51 -7.56
CA TYR A 107 -5.87 -23.24 -7.68
C TYR A 107 -5.29 -22.61 -6.41
N TRP A 108 -6.12 -22.31 -5.43
CA TRP A 108 -5.70 -21.78 -4.14
C TRP A 108 -5.93 -22.82 -3.03
N PRO A 109 -4.98 -23.04 -2.11
CA PRO A 109 -5.12 -24.04 -1.06
C PRO A 109 -6.08 -23.56 0.06
N SER A 110 -7.36 -23.42 -0.29
CA SER A 110 -8.44 -22.88 0.53
C SER A 110 -8.75 -23.73 1.77
N GLY A 111 -8.34 -25.00 1.79
CA GLY A 111 -8.48 -25.88 2.95
C GLY A 111 -7.42 -25.70 4.05
N LEU A 112 -6.39 -24.88 3.83
CA LEU A 112 -5.37 -24.59 4.85
C LEU A 112 -5.90 -23.59 5.89
N PRO A 113 -5.34 -23.56 7.12
CA PRO A 113 -5.67 -22.52 8.09
C PRO A 113 -5.46 -21.12 7.51
N LEU A 114 -6.34 -20.16 7.84
CA LEU A 114 -6.29 -18.79 7.32
C LEU A 114 -4.89 -18.15 7.49
N ALA A 115 -4.24 -18.36 8.63
CA ALA A 115 -2.89 -17.86 8.88
C ALA A 115 -1.86 -18.37 7.85
N VAL A 116 -1.96 -19.63 7.44
CA VAL A 116 -1.07 -20.22 6.42
C VAL A 116 -1.38 -19.62 5.04
N GLN A 117 -2.66 -19.44 4.71
CA GLN A 117 -3.05 -18.79 3.46
C GLN A 117 -2.53 -17.34 3.40
N VAL A 118 -2.63 -16.58 4.50
CA VAL A 118 -2.10 -15.21 4.59
C VAL A 118 -0.59 -15.19 4.37
N VAL A 119 0.17 -16.07 5.04
CA VAL A 119 1.63 -16.16 4.86
C VAL A 119 1.97 -16.52 3.42
N LEU A 120 1.25 -17.48 2.81
CA LEU A 120 1.46 -17.85 1.42
C LEU A 120 1.20 -16.69 0.46
N THR A 121 0.09 -15.95 0.66
CA THR A 121 -0.21 -14.74 -0.10
C THR A 121 0.91 -13.72 0.03
N MET A 122 1.38 -13.45 1.26
CA MET A 122 2.48 -12.52 1.49
C MET A 122 3.75 -12.95 0.76
N VAL A 123 4.16 -14.22 0.86
CA VAL A 123 5.36 -14.70 0.17
C VAL A 123 5.25 -14.52 -1.34
N ILE A 124 4.11 -14.88 -1.94
CA ILE A 124 3.89 -14.76 -3.38
C ILE A 124 3.89 -13.28 -3.81
N SER A 125 3.19 -12.41 -3.08
CA SER A 125 3.11 -10.98 -3.42
C SER A 125 4.46 -10.29 -3.24
N GLU A 126 5.12 -10.51 -2.11
CA GLU A 126 6.41 -9.90 -1.79
C GLU A 126 7.51 -10.37 -2.74
N PHE A 127 7.49 -11.63 -3.18
CA PHE A 127 8.46 -12.11 -4.16
C PHE A 127 8.38 -11.32 -5.48
N GLY A 128 7.17 -11.13 -6.01
CA GLY A 128 6.96 -10.35 -7.23
C GLY A 128 7.37 -8.88 -7.06
N LEU A 129 6.90 -8.24 -5.97
CA LEU A 129 7.22 -6.85 -5.66
C LEU A 129 8.72 -6.62 -5.45
N TYR A 130 9.39 -7.52 -4.73
CA TYR A 130 10.82 -7.46 -4.49
C TYR A 130 11.62 -7.46 -5.79
N TRP A 131 11.31 -8.39 -6.71
CA TRP A 131 12.06 -8.47 -7.96
C TRP A 131 11.76 -7.30 -8.89
N ALA A 132 10.51 -6.84 -8.97
CA ALA A 132 10.16 -5.63 -9.72
C ALA A 132 10.99 -4.43 -9.23
N HIS A 133 10.93 -4.16 -7.92
CA HIS A 133 11.67 -3.06 -7.29
C HIS A 133 13.20 -3.20 -7.43
N ARG A 134 13.73 -4.43 -7.30
CA ARG A 134 15.16 -4.69 -7.49
C ARG A 134 15.59 -4.42 -8.94
N LEU A 135 14.79 -4.82 -9.92
CA LEU A 135 15.07 -4.57 -11.33
C LEU A 135 15.03 -3.07 -11.64
N GLU A 136 14.07 -2.34 -11.07
CA GLU A 136 13.98 -0.88 -11.15
C GLU A 136 15.23 -0.17 -10.62
N HIS A 137 15.83 -0.69 -9.56
CA HIS A 137 17.07 -0.16 -8.99
C HIS A 137 18.37 -0.63 -9.67
N THR A 138 18.35 -1.75 -10.39
CA THR A 138 19.59 -2.34 -10.94
C THR A 138 19.70 -2.24 -12.46
N TRP A 139 18.59 -2.05 -13.17
CA TRP A 139 18.57 -1.89 -14.61
C TRP A 139 18.32 -0.44 -15.01
N SER A 140 19.30 0.19 -15.65
CA SER A 140 19.26 1.61 -16.02
C SER A 140 18.05 2.03 -16.87
N PHE A 141 17.44 1.11 -17.63
CA PHE A 141 16.23 1.41 -18.39
C PHE A 141 15.03 1.64 -17.45
N LEU A 142 14.80 0.72 -16.51
CA LEU A 142 13.69 0.82 -15.56
C LEU A 142 13.91 1.95 -14.54
N TRP A 143 15.16 2.19 -14.15
CA TRP A 143 15.53 3.30 -13.27
C TRP A 143 15.04 4.66 -13.78
N ARG A 144 14.98 4.89 -15.09
CA ARG A 144 14.52 6.16 -15.67
C ARG A 144 13.09 6.51 -15.28
N PHE A 145 12.27 5.49 -15.03
CA PHE A 145 10.89 5.65 -14.55
C PHE A 145 10.88 5.70 -13.03
N HIS A 146 11.58 4.77 -12.38
CA HIS A 146 11.63 4.66 -10.93
C HIS A 146 12.30 5.84 -10.22
N SER A 147 13.18 6.58 -10.90
CA SER A 147 13.77 7.81 -10.37
C SER A 147 12.72 8.89 -10.07
N VAL A 148 11.53 8.82 -10.67
CA VAL A 148 10.40 9.72 -10.33
C VAL A 148 9.95 9.46 -8.89
N HIS A 149 9.85 8.20 -8.47
CA HIS A 149 9.55 7.83 -7.09
C HIS A 149 10.63 8.30 -6.11
N HIS A 150 11.90 8.13 -6.48
CA HIS A 150 13.04 8.59 -5.66
C HIS A 150 13.32 10.10 -5.74
N SER A 151 12.55 10.87 -6.53
CA SER A 151 12.74 12.33 -6.64
C SER A 151 12.12 13.14 -5.50
N VAL A 152 11.41 12.47 -4.58
CA VAL A 152 10.76 13.11 -3.43
C VAL A 152 11.79 13.60 -2.41
N GLU A 153 11.80 14.91 -2.13
CA GLU A 153 12.71 15.52 -1.15
C GLU A 153 12.12 15.62 0.26
N LYS A 154 10.80 15.85 0.35
CA LYS A 154 10.06 15.91 1.62
C LYS A 154 8.99 14.83 1.62
N LEU A 155 9.03 13.91 2.57
CA LEU A 155 8.00 12.87 2.67
C LEU A 155 6.73 13.46 3.25
N TRP A 156 5.60 13.21 2.60
CA TRP A 156 4.29 13.46 3.16
C TRP A 156 3.25 12.46 2.67
N PHE A 157 2.07 12.45 3.27
CA PHE A 157 1.05 11.40 3.12
C PHE A 157 0.77 10.98 1.66
N PHE A 158 0.64 11.93 0.73
CA PHE A 158 0.27 11.61 -0.65
C PHE A 158 1.43 11.19 -1.54
N ASN A 159 2.66 11.62 -1.29
CA ASN A 159 3.73 11.42 -2.27
C ASN A 159 4.38 10.03 -2.27
N THR A 160 3.91 9.14 -1.38
CA THR A 160 4.16 7.71 -1.52
C THR A 160 3.73 7.20 -2.90
N GLY A 161 2.68 7.80 -3.50
CA GLY A 161 2.19 7.43 -4.82
C GLY A 161 2.87 8.13 -6.01
N ARG A 162 4.01 8.81 -5.83
CA ARG A 162 4.73 9.51 -6.91
C ARG A 162 5.44 8.53 -7.86
N PHE A 163 4.69 7.75 -8.63
CA PHE A 163 5.23 6.80 -9.61
C PHE A 163 5.06 7.31 -11.04
N HIS A 164 5.88 6.79 -11.95
CA HIS A 164 5.58 6.89 -13.37
C HIS A 164 4.57 5.80 -13.74
N PHE A 165 3.84 5.94 -14.85
CA PHE A 165 2.82 4.95 -15.22
C PHE A 165 3.41 3.61 -15.72
N VAL A 166 4.72 3.56 -15.94
CA VAL A 166 5.45 2.36 -16.43
C VAL A 166 5.83 1.44 -15.28
N ASP A 167 6.15 2.01 -14.11
CA ASP A 167 6.51 1.33 -12.86
C ASP A 167 5.38 1.43 -11.82
N THR A 168 4.14 1.66 -12.29
CA THR A 168 2.94 1.63 -11.45
C THR A 168 2.46 0.21 -11.23
#